data_AF-A0A377LV29-F1
#
_entry.id   AF-A0A377LV29-F1
#
_cell.length_a   1.000
_cell.length_b   1.000
_cell.length_c   1.000
_cell.angle_alpha   90.00
_cell.angle_beta   90.00
_cell.angle_gamma   90.00
#
_symmetry.space_group_name_H-M   'P 1'
#
loop_
_entity.id
_entity.type
_entity.pdbx_description
1 polymer ?
#
loop_
_entity_poly.entity_id
_entity_poly.type
_entity_poly.pdbx_seq_one_letter_code
_entity_poly.pdbx_strand_id
1 'polypeptide(L)'
;MWCGDVTYIWTGKRWAYLAVVLDLFARKPVGWAMSFSPDSRLTMKALEMAWETRGKPVGVMFHSDQGSHYTSRQFRQLLWRYRIRQSMSRRGNCWDNSQWSASSGV
;
A
#
# COMPACT_ATOMS: atom_id res chain seq x y z
N MET A 1 -3.88 5.31 -10.42
CA MET A 1 -4.20 4.41 -9.29
C MET A 1 -2.92 4.15 -8.53
N TRP A 2 -2.95 4.23 -7.21
CA TRP A 2 -1.80 3.93 -6.36
C TRP A 2 -2.01 2.58 -5.67
N CYS A 3 -0.92 1.88 -5.41
CA CYS A 3 -0.90 0.64 -4.64
C CYS A 3 0.08 0.78 -3.47
N GLY A 4 -0.34 0.40 -2.27
CA GLY A 4 0.50 0.37 -1.09
C GLY A 4 0.86 -1.06 -0.68
N ASP A 5 2.14 -1.32 -0.43
CA ASP A 5 2.63 -2.59 0.12
C ASP A 5 3.63 -2.36 1.27
N VAL A 6 3.74 -3.34 2.17
CA VAL A 6 4.71 -3.34 3.27
C VAL A 6 5.54 -4.61 3.18
N THR A 7 6.85 -4.44 3.00
CA THR A 7 7.82 -5.53 2.97
C THR A 7 8.86 -5.36 4.06
N TYR A 8 9.73 -6.36 4.23
CA TYR A 8 10.82 -6.34 5.18
C TYR A 8 12.17 -6.40 4.44
N ILE A 9 13.11 -5.56 4.84
CA ILE A 9 14.46 -5.51 4.27
C ILE A 9 15.52 -5.73 5.34
N TRP A 10 16.59 -6.44 4.98
CA TRP A 10 17.71 -6.69 5.88
C TRP A 10 18.67 -5.49 5.88
N THR A 11 18.91 -4.90 7.05
CA THR A 11 19.79 -3.73 7.21
C THR A 11 21.24 -4.09 7.57
N GLY A 12 21.61 -5.37 7.49
CA GLY A 12 22.91 -5.86 7.95
C GLY A 12 22.97 -6.20 9.45
N LYS A 13 22.19 -5.49 10.29
CA LYS A 13 22.13 -5.73 11.75
C LYS A 13 20.78 -6.30 12.22
N ARG A 14 19.68 -5.88 11.58
CA ARG A 14 18.33 -6.36 11.87
C ARG A 14 17.39 -6.16 10.67
N TRP A 15 16.22 -6.77 10.72
CA TRP A 15 15.13 -6.52 9.78
C TRP A 15 14.49 -5.15 10.05
N ALA A 16 14.17 -4.44 8.97
CA ALA A 16 13.37 -3.21 8.98
C ALA A 16 12.14 -3.38 8.09
N TYR A 17 11.04 -2.73 8.45
CA TYR A 17 9.84 -2.65 7.64
C TYR A 17 9.95 -1.48 6.67
N LEU A 18 9.66 -1.73 5.40
CA LEU A 18 9.64 -0.76 4.32
C LEU A 18 8.22 -0.71 3.76
N ALA A 19 7.55 0.44 3.90
CA ALA A 19 6.30 0.72 3.20
C ALA A 19 6.60 1.46 1.90
N VAL A 20 5.96 1.05 0.81
CA VAL A 20 6.12 1.67 -0.52
C VAL A 20 4.73 1.95 -1.11
N VAL A 21 4.61 3.12 -1.75
CA VAL A 21 3.46 3.50 -2.57
C VAL A 21 3.91 3.57 -4.03
N LEU A 22 3.32 2.70 -4.85
CA LEU A 22 3.56 2.62 -6.29
C LEU A 22 2.45 3.34 -7.05
N ASP A 23 2.84 4.18 -8.01
CA ASP A 23 1.92 4.66 -9.03
C ASP A 23 1.86 3.64 -10.16
N LEU A 24 0.74 2.92 -10.25
CA LEU A 24 0.55 1.84 -11.24
C LEU A 24 0.48 2.36 -12.68
N PHE A 25 0.10 3.63 -12.87
CA PHE A 25 0.08 4.24 -14.21
C PHE A 25 1.49 4.57 -14.68
N ALA A 26 2.30 5.17 -13.79
CA ALA A 26 3.70 5.52 -14.11
C ALA A 26 4.68 4.35 -13.94
N ARG A 27 4.23 3.23 -13.34
CA ARG A 27 5.04 2.07 -12.93
C ARG A 27 6.26 2.46 -12.09
N LYS A 28 6.08 3.42 -11.19
CA LYS A 28 7.17 3.99 -10.37
C LYS A 28 6.78 4.11 -8.90
N PRO A 29 7.72 3.90 -7.96
CA PRO A 29 7.52 4.29 -6.57
C PRO A 29 7.42 5.81 -6.49
N VAL A 30 6.36 6.27 -5.82
CA VAL A 30 6.08 7.70 -5.63
C VAL A 30 6.20 8.13 -4.17
N GLY A 31 6.19 7.18 -3.23
CA GLY A 31 6.48 7.44 -1.83
C GLY A 31 6.93 6.18 -1.11
N TRP A 32 7.72 6.33 -0.07
CA TRP A 32 8.21 5.22 0.74
C TRP A 32 8.58 5.69 2.14
N ALA A 33 8.62 4.77 3.09
CA ALA A 33 9.11 5.04 4.43
C ALA A 33 9.64 3.75 5.06
N MET A 34 10.63 3.88 5.94
CA MET A 34 11.23 2.75 6.65
C MET A 34 11.13 2.94 8.16
N SER A 35 10.86 1.85 8.88
CA SER A 35 10.80 1.81 10.35
C SER A 35 11.21 0.44 10.85
N PHE A 36 11.68 0.37 12.08
CA PHE A 36 11.94 -0.91 12.75
C PHE A 36 10.72 -1.45 13.51
N SER A 37 9.58 -0.75 13.42
CA SER A 37 8.30 -1.16 13.99
C SER A 37 7.23 -1.15 12.91
N PRO A 38 6.41 -2.21 12.78
CA PRO A 38 5.32 -2.27 11.83
C PRO A 38 4.11 -1.52 12.40
N ASP A 39 4.13 -0.19 12.30
CA ASP A 39 3.02 0.64 12.77
C ASP A 39 2.30 1.34 11.61
N SER A 40 1.07 1.80 11.86
CA SER A 40 0.31 2.56 10.85
C SER A 40 0.97 3.89 10.49
N ARG A 41 1.89 4.41 11.31
CA ARG A 41 2.64 5.64 11.00
C ARG A 41 3.59 5.41 9.83
N LEU A 42 4.16 4.20 9.70
CA LEU A 42 4.99 3.82 8.58
C LEU A 42 4.23 3.97 7.24
N THR A 43 3.05 3.38 7.12
CA THR A 43 2.24 3.45 5.89
C THR A 43 1.72 4.86 5.65
N MET A 44 1.35 5.60 6.70
CA MET A 44 0.96 7.00 6.59
C MET A 44 2.09 7.88 6.02
N LYS A 45 3.33 7.71 6.50
CA LYS A 45 4.49 8.46 6.01
C LYS A 45 4.76 8.20 4.52
N ALA A 46 4.67 6.93 4.09
CA ALA A 46 4.85 6.58 2.69
C ALA A 46 3.76 7.22 1.80
N LEU A 47 2.51 7.25 2.27
CA LEU A 47 1.40 7.90 1.56
C LEU A 47 1.55 9.43 1.51
N GLU A 48 1.95 10.05 2.62
CA GLU A 48 2.18 11.49 2.69
C GLU A 48 3.29 11.93 1.72
N MET A 49 4.40 11.18 1.68
CA MET A 49 5.46 11.40 0.70
C MET A 49 4.94 11.29 -0.73
N ALA A 50 4.14 10.25 -1.04
CA ALA A 50 3.55 10.08 -2.36
C ALA A 50 2.62 11.24 -2.75
N TRP A 51 1.81 11.71 -1.81
CA TRP A 51 0.88 12.81 -2.02
C TRP A 51 1.61 14.13 -2.30
N GLU A 52 2.62 14.47 -1.49
CA GLU A 52 3.45 15.67 -1.70
C GLU A 52 4.24 15.58 -3.02
N THR A 53 4.91 14.46 -3.29
CA THR A 53 5.76 14.27 -4.48
C THR A 53 4.98 14.35 -5.79
N ARG A 54 3.70 13.97 -5.78
CA ARG A 54 2.81 14.02 -6.96
C ARG A 54 2.02 15.32 -7.07
N GLY A 55 2.32 16.33 -6.26
CA GLY A 55 1.68 17.64 -6.33
C GLY A 55 0.27 17.67 -5.75
N LYS A 56 0.03 16.92 -4.66
CA LYS A 56 -1.22 16.89 -3.90
C LYS A 56 -2.45 16.53 -4.73
N PRO A 57 -2.42 15.42 -5.49
CA PRO A 57 -3.52 15.05 -6.36
C PRO A 57 -4.78 14.69 -5.55
N VAL A 58 -5.95 14.96 -6.14
CA VAL A 58 -7.27 14.61 -5.58
C VAL A 58 -7.94 13.56 -6.46
N GLY A 59 -8.83 12.75 -5.88
CA GLY A 59 -9.57 11.74 -6.64
C GLY A 59 -8.76 10.50 -7.02
N VAL A 60 -7.53 10.37 -6.51
CA VAL A 60 -6.72 9.16 -6.69
C VAL A 60 -7.37 7.99 -5.98
N MET A 61 -7.37 6.82 -6.64
CA MET A 61 -7.72 5.55 -5.99
C MET A 61 -6.47 4.91 -5.40
N PHE A 62 -6.52 4.56 -4.12
CA PHE A 62 -5.48 3.86 -3.39
C PHE A 62 -5.92 2.42 -3.11
N HIS A 63 -5.17 1.46 -3.62
CA HIS A 63 -5.38 0.04 -3.41
C HIS A 63 -4.40 -0.49 -2.38
N SER A 64 -4.91 -1.29 -1.44
CA SER A 64 -4.09 -1.93 -0.41
C SER A 64 -4.69 -3.27 -0.03
N ASP A 65 -3.84 -4.20 0.41
CA ASP A 65 -4.32 -5.41 1.04
C ASP A 65 -5.00 -5.11 2.39
N GLN A 66 -5.91 -6.00 2.82
CA GLN A 66 -6.70 -5.86 4.05
C GLN A 66 -5.88 -5.99 5.36
N GLY A 67 -4.58 -5.72 5.33
CA GLY A 67 -3.69 -5.74 6.50
C GLY A 67 -4.08 -4.73 7.58
N SER A 68 -3.66 -5.00 8.82
CA SER A 68 -3.94 -4.15 10.00
C SER A 68 -3.45 -2.71 9.84
N HIS A 69 -2.34 -2.49 9.11
CA HIS A 69 -1.76 -1.16 8.91
C HIS A 69 -2.65 -0.25 8.05
N TYR A 70 -3.21 -0.79 6.96
CA TYR A 70 -4.05 -0.07 5.99
C TYR A 70 -5.52 0.04 6.41
N THR A 71 -5.94 -0.73 7.41
CA THR A 71 -7.28 -0.70 8.00
C THR A 71 -7.39 0.18 9.24
N SER A 72 -6.28 0.78 9.71
CA SER A 72 -6.28 1.64 10.88
C SER A 72 -7.15 2.91 10.68
N ARG A 73 -7.76 3.39 11.77
CA ARG A 73 -8.59 4.62 11.75
C ARG A 73 -7.79 5.83 11.25
N GLN A 74 -6.54 5.95 11.68
CA GLN A 74 -5.65 7.06 11.31
C GLN A 74 -5.35 7.05 9.81
N PHE A 75 -5.08 5.89 9.22
CA PHE A 75 -4.83 5.77 7.79
C PHE A 75 -6.07 6.14 6.95
N ARG A 76 -7.26 5.68 7.36
CA ARG A 76 -8.52 6.07 6.71
C ARG A 76 -8.81 7.56 6.81
N GLN A 77 -8.54 8.17 7.97
CA GLN A 77 -8.68 9.62 8.16
C GLN A 77 -7.72 10.41 7.25
N LEU A 78 -6.50 9.92 7.06
CA LEU A 78 -5.52 10.54 6.17
C LEU A 78 -5.98 10.49 4.71
N LEU A 79 -6.46 9.33 4.24
CA LEU A 79 -7.02 9.17 2.90
C LEU A 79 -8.21 10.11 2.67
N TRP A 80 -9.11 10.23 3.66
CA TRP A 80 -10.25 11.14 3.59
C TRP A 80 -9.80 12.60 3.49
N ARG A 81 -8.83 13.01 4.31
CA ARG A 81 -8.26 14.37 4.29
C ARG A 81 -7.63 14.71 2.93
N TYR A 82 -6.97 13.73 2.30
CA TYR A 82 -6.35 13.90 0.99
C TYR A 82 -7.31 13.68 -0.19
N ARG A 83 -8.60 13.41 0.08
CA ARG A 83 -9.60 13.10 -0.96
C ARG A 83 -9.18 11.94 -1.86
N ILE A 84 -8.53 10.94 -1.25
CA ILE A 84 -8.10 9.70 -1.90
C ILE A 84 -9.13 8.63 -1.60
N ARG A 85 -9.60 7.92 -2.62
CA ARG A 85 -10.58 6.83 -2.48
C ARG A 85 -9.84 5.53 -2.21
N GLN A 86 -10.18 4.84 -1.12
CA GLN A 86 -9.62 3.53 -0.82
C GLN A 86 -10.37 2.42 -1.55
N SER A 87 -9.63 1.45 -2.09
CA SER A 87 -10.10 0.13 -2.50
C SER A 87 -9.28 -0.92 -1.74
N MET A 88 -9.89 -1.97 -1.22
CA MET A 88 -9.19 -3.03 -0.49
C MET A 88 -9.50 -4.41 -1.09
N SER A 89 -8.49 -5.27 -1.22
CA SER A 89 -8.66 -6.69 -1.53
C SER A 89 -9.24 -7.45 -0.31
N ARG A 90 -9.83 -8.64 -0.52
CA ARG A 90 -10.33 -9.49 0.58
C ARG A 90 -9.20 -9.88 1.51
N ARG A 91 -9.47 -10.00 2.83
CA ARG A 91 -8.54 -10.58 3.81
C ARG A 91 -8.07 -11.93 3.28
N GLY A 92 -6.76 -12.09 3.07
CA GLY A 92 -6.20 -13.35 2.64
C GLY A 92 -6.51 -14.46 3.64
N ASN A 93 -7.48 -15.32 3.33
CA ASN A 93 -7.34 -16.72 3.68
C ASN A 93 -6.25 -17.25 2.73
N CYS A 94 -5.16 -17.77 3.26
CA CYS A 94 -4.00 -18.29 2.51
C CYS A 94 -4.30 -19.55 1.67
N TRP A 95 -5.53 -19.72 1.17
CA TRP A 95 -5.98 -20.87 0.40
C TRP A 95 -6.52 -20.54 -0.99
N ASP A 96 -6.63 -19.27 -1.38
CA ASP A 96 -7.30 -18.88 -2.65
C ASP A 96 -6.38 -18.21 -3.67
N ASN A 97 -5.06 -18.45 -3.56
CA ASN A 97 -4.07 -17.95 -4.53
C ASN A 97 -3.38 -19.10 -5.30
N SER A 98 -4.16 -20.07 -5.76
CA SER A 98 -3.73 -21.02 -6.80
C SER A 98 -4.80 -21.11 -7.90
N GLN A 99 -4.86 -20.10 -8.76
CA GLN A 99 -5.48 -20.28 -10.07
C GLN A 99 -4.58 -19.66 -11.14
N TRP A 100 -3.60 -20.44 -11.56
CA TRP A 100 -2.94 -20.30 -12.86
C TRP A 100 -3.15 -21.59 -13.67
N SER A 101 -3.72 -21.41 -14.87
CA SER A 101 -4.09 -22.39 -15.91
C SER A 101 -5.34 -23.24 -15.58
N ALA A 102 -6.26 -23.54 -16.51
CA ALA A 102 -6.17 -23.52 -17.97
C ALA A 102 -7.53 -23.23 -18.64
N SER A 103 -7.41 -22.78 -19.88
CA SER A 103 -8.37 -22.72 -20.98
C SER A 103 -9.37 -23.89 -21.11
N SER A 104 -10.59 -23.53 -21.55
CA SER A 104 -11.48 -24.13 -22.60
C SER A 104 -12.92 -23.87 -22.14
N GLY A 105 -13.78 -23.12 -22.84
CA GLY A 105 -14.12 -23.27 -24.25
C GLY A 105 -15.32 -24.22 -24.34
N VAL A 106 -16.52 -23.65 -24.57
CA VAL A 106 -17.81 -24.28 -24.93
C VAL A 106 -18.31 -25.48 -24.12
#